data_AF-A0A543NFK5-F1
#
_entry.id   AF-A0A543NFK5-F1
#
_cell.length_a   1.000
_cell.length_b   1.000
_cell.length_c   1.000
_cell.angle_alpha   90.00
_cell.angle_beta   90.00
_cell.angle_gamma   90.00
#
_symmetry.space_group_name_H-M   'P 1'
#
loop_
_entity.id
_entity.type
_entity.pdbx_description
1 polymer ?
#
loop_
_entity_poly.entity_id
_entity_poly.type
_entity_poly.pdbx_seq_one_letter_code
_entity_poly.pdbx_strand_id
1 'polypeptide(L)'
;MLVSEHSEDVEADLARYYPRDADQLNAFFRGEMSIRRLHVLVSRLPRDSATHAVRVGGRGHADWDDHTELMAGVIEELRRFQLLFRQANTDPKKSHTLPRDIDYVPRPWNDETTPE
;
A
#
# COMPACT_ATOMS: atom_id res chain seq x y z
N MET A 1 2.32 17.05 -11.56
CA MET A 1 0.95 17.09 -11.00
C MET A 1 0.31 15.75 -11.31
N LEU A 2 -0.33 15.04 -10.36
CA LEU A 2 -0.81 13.65 -10.54
C LEU A 2 -1.54 13.41 -11.89
N VAL A 3 -2.39 14.35 -12.29
CA VAL A 3 -3.17 14.29 -13.54
C VAL A 3 -2.31 14.42 -14.80
N SER A 4 -1.18 15.15 -14.75
CA SER A 4 -0.29 15.32 -15.90
C SER A 4 0.71 14.16 -16.06
N GLU A 5 1.06 13.49 -14.96
CA GLU A 5 2.04 12.39 -14.95
C GLU A 5 1.38 11.02 -15.11
N HIS A 6 0.13 10.86 -14.67
CA HIS A 6 -0.62 9.60 -14.68
C HIS A 6 -2.00 9.75 -15.32
N SER A 7 -2.08 10.52 -16.41
CA SER A 7 -3.34 10.83 -17.09
C SER A 7 -4.10 9.57 -17.53
N GLU A 8 -3.40 8.53 -17.95
CA GLU A 8 -3.98 7.28 -18.44
C GLU A 8 -4.67 6.49 -17.31
N ASP A 9 -4.02 6.35 -16.16
CA ASP A 9 -4.59 5.68 -14.98
C ASP A 9 -5.81 6.43 -14.45
N VAL A 10 -5.74 7.76 -14.42
CA VAL A 10 -6.84 8.64 -14.02
C VAL A 10 -8.01 8.50 -14.96
N GLU A 11 -7.78 8.51 -16.27
CA GLU A 11 -8.84 8.38 -17.26
C GLU A 11 -9.52 7.00 -17.21
N ALA A 12 -8.73 5.93 -17.10
CA ALA A 12 -9.24 4.58 -16.97
C ALA A 12 -10.11 4.40 -15.72
N ASP A 13 -9.67 4.91 -14.57
CA ASP A 13 -10.44 4.87 -13.34
C ASP A 13 -11.71 5.73 -13.40
N LEU A 14 -11.63 6.93 -13.97
CA LEU A 14 -12.80 7.79 -14.14
C LEU A 14 -13.84 7.13 -15.06
N ALA A 15 -13.41 6.50 -16.15
CA ALA A 15 -14.29 5.75 -17.05
C ALA A 15 -14.93 4.54 -16.35
N ARG A 16 -14.16 3.85 -15.49
CA ARG A 16 -14.63 2.66 -14.76
C ARG A 16 -15.61 2.99 -13.64
N TYR A 17 -15.29 3.95 -12.78
CA TYR A 17 -16.06 4.23 -11.56
C TYR A 17 -17.09 5.34 -11.72
N TYR A 18 -16.91 6.23 -12.71
CA TYR A 18 -17.82 7.33 -13.00
C TYR A 18 -18.15 7.39 -14.50
N PRO A 19 -18.76 6.33 -15.06
CA PRO A 19 -19.13 6.33 -16.47
C PRO A 19 -20.12 7.48 -16.73
N ARG A 20 -19.74 8.36 -17.64
CA ARG A 20 -20.63 9.32 -18.29
C ARG A 20 -20.49 9.09 -19.79
N ASP A 21 -21.46 9.57 -20.56
CA ASP A 21 -21.46 9.52 -22.02
C ASP A 21 -20.29 10.30 -22.69
N ALA A 22 -19.34 10.83 -21.90
CA ALA A 22 -18.16 11.56 -22.36
C ALA A 22 -16.95 11.27 -21.47
N ASP A 23 -15.76 11.26 -22.08
CA ASP A 23 -14.47 11.19 -21.39
C ASP A 23 -14.33 12.37 -20.42
N GLN A 24 -14.38 12.07 -19.12
CA GLN A 24 -14.41 13.11 -18.09
C GLN A 24 -13.11 13.92 -18.07
N LEU A 25 -11.97 13.29 -18.34
CA LEU A 25 -10.69 14.00 -18.38
C LEU A 25 -10.62 14.97 -19.57
N ASN A 26 -11.12 14.55 -20.73
CA ASN A 26 -11.27 15.40 -21.91
C ASN A 26 -12.20 16.60 -21.64
N ALA A 27 -13.34 16.37 -20.98
CA ALA A 27 -14.26 17.45 -20.59
C ALA A 27 -13.60 18.49 -19.66
N PHE A 28 -12.64 18.08 -18.82
CA PHE A 28 -11.84 19.02 -18.02
C PHE A 28 -10.92 19.87 -18.90
N PHE A 29 -10.17 19.27 -19.81
CA PHE A 29 -9.27 20.00 -20.70
C PHE A 29 -10.00 20.92 -21.69
N ARG A 30 -11.24 20.58 -22.08
CA ARG A 30 -12.12 21.44 -22.87
C ARG A 30 -12.76 22.58 -22.08
N GLY A 31 -12.61 22.62 -20.75
CA GLY A 31 -13.23 23.62 -19.88
C GLY A 31 -14.72 23.39 -19.61
N GLU A 32 -15.27 22.25 -20.03
CA GLU A 32 -16.67 21.84 -19.80
C GLU A 32 -16.87 21.31 -18.37
N MET A 33 -15.78 20.94 -17.69
CA MET A 33 -15.77 20.50 -16.31
C MET A 33 -14.92 21.43 -15.43
N SER A 34 -15.50 21.86 -14.31
CA SER A 34 -14.77 22.64 -13.30
C SER A 34 -13.71 21.82 -12.57
N ILE A 35 -12.61 22.48 -12.16
CA ILE A 35 -11.56 21.87 -11.34
C ILE A 35 -12.08 21.33 -10.01
N ARG A 36 -13.10 21.98 -9.43
CA ARG A 36 -13.76 21.52 -8.20
C ARG A 36 -14.39 20.14 -8.41
N ARG A 37 -15.04 19.94 -9.57
CA ARG A 37 -15.65 18.65 -9.90
C ARG A 37 -14.59 17.57 -10.10
N LEU A 38 -13.53 17.87 -10.87
CA LEU A 38 -12.41 16.93 -11.06
C LEU A 38 -11.81 16.50 -9.72
N HIS A 39 -11.57 17.47 -8.82
CA HIS A 39 -11.05 17.19 -7.49
C HIS A 39 -11.95 16.25 -6.68
N VAL A 40 -13.27 16.46 -6.72
CA VAL A 40 -14.24 15.58 -6.02
C VAL A 40 -14.18 14.15 -6.57
N LEU A 41 -14.11 13.97 -7.89
CA LEU A 41 -14.06 12.63 -8.50
C LEU A 41 -12.78 11.90 -8.09
N VAL A 42 -11.62 12.54 -8.24
CA VAL A 42 -10.33 11.94 -7.87
C VAL A 42 -10.26 11.67 -6.37
N SER A 43 -10.77 12.57 -5.52
CA SER A 43 -10.75 12.41 -4.05
C SER A 43 -11.72 11.32 -3.54
N ARG A 44 -12.68 10.92 -4.36
CA ARG A 44 -13.69 9.91 -4.01
C ARG A 44 -13.46 8.58 -4.72
N LEU A 45 -12.37 8.44 -5.48
CA LEU A 45 -12.00 7.18 -6.09
C LEU A 45 -11.82 6.10 -5.02
N PRO A 46 -12.33 4.88 -5.26
CA PRO A 46 -12.13 3.73 -4.40
C PRO A 46 -10.64 3.41 -4.15
N ARG A 47 -10.34 2.74 -3.02
CA ARG A 47 -8.95 2.41 -2.63
C ARG A 47 -8.26 1.45 -3.61
N ASP A 48 -9.04 0.63 -4.34
CA ASP A 48 -8.59 -0.33 -5.35
C ASP A 48 -8.31 0.32 -6.72
N SER A 49 -8.51 1.62 -6.87
CA SER A 49 -8.27 2.33 -8.13
C SER A 49 -6.77 2.47 -8.40
N ALA A 50 -6.36 2.42 -9.68
CA ALA A 50 -4.96 2.57 -10.08
C ALA A 50 -4.42 3.96 -9.72
N THR A 51 -5.25 4.99 -9.88
CA THR A 51 -5.00 6.37 -9.45
C THR A 51 -4.76 6.47 -7.95
N HIS A 52 -5.55 5.74 -7.14
CA HIS A 52 -5.34 5.69 -5.71
C HIS A 52 -3.97 5.06 -5.42
N ALA A 53 -3.65 3.92 -6.02
CA ALA A 53 -2.36 3.24 -5.87
C ALA A 53 -1.17 4.16 -6.20
N VAL A 54 -1.21 4.83 -7.34
CA VAL A 54 -0.19 5.82 -7.74
C VAL A 54 -0.06 6.94 -6.70
N ARG A 55 -1.18 7.47 -6.20
CA ARG A 55 -1.20 8.54 -5.18
C ARG A 55 -0.54 8.10 -3.87
N VAL A 56 -0.67 6.84 -3.47
CA VAL A 56 -0.04 6.31 -2.24
C VAL A 56 1.41 5.85 -2.46
N GLY A 57 1.94 5.98 -3.68
CA GLY A 57 3.32 5.65 -4.05
C GLY A 57 3.52 4.27 -4.69
N GLY A 58 2.46 3.68 -5.24
CA GLY A 58 2.51 2.45 -6.04
C GLY A 58 1.53 1.38 -5.57
N ARG A 59 1.36 0.31 -6.37
CA ARG A 59 0.46 -0.81 -6.01
C ARG A 59 0.85 -1.49 -4.70
N GLY A 60 2.14 -1.66 -4.42
CA GLY A 60 2.62 -2.23 -3.16
C GLY A 60 2.19 -1.42 -1.93
N HIS A 61 2.04 -0.10 -2.04
CA HIS A 61 1.49 0.74 -0.97
C HIS A 61 -0.04 0.74 -0.94
N ALA A 62 -0.71 0.54 -2.09
CA ALA A 62 -2.17 0.50 -2.16
C ALA A 62 -2.75 -0.79 -1.55
N ASP A 63 -2.07 -1.91 -1.75
CA ASP A 63 -2.47 -3.22 -1.24
C ASP A 63 -2.20 -3.35 0.27
N TRP A 64 -1.39 -2.45 0.84
CA TRP A 64 -1.08 -2.42 2.26
C TRP A 64 -2.08 -1.52 3.01
N ASP A 65 -3.11 -2.14 3.56
CA ASP A 65 -4.13 -1.46 4.37
C ASP A 65 -3.93 -1.66 5.88
N ASP A 66 -4.75 -0.98 6.68
CA ASP A 66 -4.68 -1.03 8.14
C ASP A 66 -4.88 -2.48 8.66
N HIS A 67 -5.69 -3.27 7.98
CA HIS A 67 -5.89 -4.68 8.33
C HIS A 67 -4.63 -5.51 8.07
N THR A 68 -3.96 -5.29 6.95
CA THR A 68 -2.70 -5.94 6.59
C THR A 68 -1.60 -5.57 7.57
N GLU A 69 -1.51 -4.30 7.98
CA GLU A 69 -0.57 -3.84 9.02
C GLU A 69 -0.84 -4.51 10.37
N LEU A 70 -2.11 -4.57 10.80
CA LEU A 70 -2.49 -5.22 12.05
C LEU A 70 -2.17 -6.73 12.02
N MET A 71 -2.45 -7.40 10.91
CA MET A 71 -2.13 -8.82 10.74
C MET A 71 -0.62 -9.07 10.71
N ALA A 72 0.15 -8.19 10.07
CA ALA A 72 1.61 -8.24 10.10
C ALA A 72 2.13 -8.13 11.54
N GLY A 73 1.63 -7.17 12.32
CA GLY A 73 1.99 -7.01 13.73
C GLY A 73 1.66 -8.25 14.58
N VAL A 74 0.49 -8.87 14.38
CA VAL A 74 0.13 -10.12 15.07
C VAL A 74 1.09 -11.26 14.72
N ILE A 75 1.45 -11.42 13.44
CA ILE A 75 2.39 -12.44 12.98
C ILE A 75 3.77 -12.22 13.63
N GLU A 76 4.23 -10.98 13.69
CA GLU A 76 5.51 -10.61 14.29
C GLU A 76 5.54 -10.90 15.79
N GLU A 77 4.48 -10.57 16.54
CA GLU A 77 4.40 -10.89 17.97
C GLU A 77 4.34 -12.41 18.23
N LEU A 78 3.67 -13.18 17.37
CA LEU A 78 3.70 -14.64 17.44
C LEU A 78 5.10 -15.21 17.18
N ARG A 79 5.83 -14.68 16.17
CA ARG A 79 7.22 -15.06 15.90
C ARG A 79 8.12 -14.73 17.09
N ARG A 80 7.91 -13.56 17.72
CA ARG A 80 8.70 -13.10 18.88
C ARG A 80 8.47 -13.99 20.08
N PHE A 81 7.21 -14.34 20.35
CA PHE A 81 6.87 -15.30 21.40
C PHE A 81 7.53 -16.66 21.16
N GLN A 82 7.49 -17.18 19.93
CA GLN A 82 8.14 -18.46 19.59
C GLN A 82 9.66 -18.41 19.79
N LEU A 83 10.29 -17.30 19.41
CA LEU A 83 11.73 -17.11 19.59
C LEU A 83 12.09 -17.08 21.08
N LEU A 84 11.39 -16.27 21.89
CA LEU A 84 11.61 -16.18 23.33
C LEU A 84 11.37 -17.53 24.02
N PHE A 85 10.32 -18.26 23.59
CA PHE A 85 10.04 -19.60 24.10
C PHE A 85 11.19 -20.56 23.78
N ARG A 86 11.72 -20.54 22.56
CA ARG A 86 12.88 -21.36 22.18
C ARG A 86 14.12 -20.98 22.97
N GLN A 87 14.40 -19.69 23.13
CA GLN A 87 15.56 -19.21 23.90
C GLN A 87 15.47 -19.65 25.36
N ALA A 88 14.29 -19.57 25.98
CA ALA A 88 14.08 -19.98 27.37
C ALA A 88 14.23 -21.51 27.58
N ASN A 89 13.91 -22.31 26.55
CA ASN A 89 13.91 -23.77 26.63
C ASN A 89 15.11 -24.44 25.94
N THR A 90 16.07 -23.67 25.45
CA THR A 90 17.30 -24.20 24.84
C THR A 90 18.44 -24.21 25.85
N ASP A 91 19.25 -25.27 25.85
CA ASP A 91 20.47 -25.33 26.65
C ASP A 91 21.31 -24.06 26.44
N PRO A 92 21.72 -23.34 27.51
CA PRO A 92 22.52 -22.13 27.39
C PRO A 92 23.73 -22.26 26.46
N LYS A 93 24.36 -23.45 26.39
CA LYS A 93 25.50 -23.70 25.50
C LYS A 93 25.13 -23.69 24.02
N LYS A 94 23.87 -23.98 23.69
CA LYS A 94 23.31 -24.00 22.32
C LYS A 94 22.49 -22.75 21.99
N SER A 95 22.23 -21.88 22.97
CA SER A 95 21.44 -20.65 22.76
C SER A 95 22.01 -19.73 21.68
N HIS A 96 23.34 -19.72 21.50
CA HIS A 96 24.03 -18.90 20.50
C HIS A 96 23.70 -19.26 19.03
N THR A 97 23.11 -20.43 18.77
CA THR A 97 22.70 -20.83 17.41
C THR A 97 21.31 -20.34 17.05
N LEU A 98 20.54 -19.82 18.00
CA LEU A 98 19.23 -19.25 17.73
C LEU A 98 19.38 -17.85 17.11
N PRO A 99 18.47 -17.46 16.20
CA PRO A 99 18.38 -16.09 15.74
C PRO A 99 18.28 -15.09 16.91
N ARG A 100 18.91 -13.92 16.76
CA ARG A 100 18.80 -12.85 17.76
C ARG A 100 17.46 -12.14 17.70
N ASP A 101 16.89 -12.02 16.51
CA ASP A 101 15.61 -11.38 16.28
C ASP A 101 14.72 -12.25 15.37
N ILE A 102 13.47 -11.82 15.25
CA ILE A 102 12.49 -12.42 14.35
C ILE A 102 12.71 -11.98 12.92
N ASP A 103 12.20 -12.79 12.00
CA ASP A 103 12.00 -12.36 10.63
C ASP A 103 10.74 -11.47 10.58
N TYR A 104 10.87 -10.23 10.11
CA TYR A 104 9.78 -9.26 10.03
C TYR A 104 8.96 -9.49 8.77
N VAL A 105 7.68 -9.08 8.79
CA VAL A 105 6.88 -9.08 7.55
C VAL A 105 7.37 -7.91 6.68
N PRO A 106 7.68 -8.11 5.39
CA PRO A 106 8.17 -7.04 4.53
C PRO A 106 7.09 -5.98 4.37
N ARG A 107 7.39 -4.75 4.77
CA ARG A 107 6.52 -3.59 4.55
C ARG A 107 6.93 -2.89 3.27
N PRO A 108 5.99 -2.30 2.52
CA PRO A 108 6.30 -1.69 1.24
C PRO A 108 7.13 -0.41 1.36
N TRP A 109 7.22 0.20 2.55
CA TRP A 109 8.14 1.32 2.83
C TRP A 109 9.48 0.87 3.42
N ASN A 110 9.64 -0.42 3.71
CA ASN A 110 10.89 -1.05 4.12
C ASN A 110 11.47 -1.81 2.92
N ASP A 111 11.82 -1.10 1.84
CA ASP A 111 12.51 -1.68 0.68
C ASP A 111 13.96 -2.12 1.00
N GLU A 112 14.40 -1.95 2.24
CA GLU A 112 15.63 -2.53 2.74
C GLU A 112 15.29 -3.84 3.46
N THR A 113 15.34 -4.94 2.72
CA THR A 113 15.93 -6.15 3.29
C THR A 113 17.33 -5.77 3.78
N THR A 114 17.47 -5.38 5.03
CA THR A 114 18.77 -5.26 5.69
C THR A 114 19.04 -6.56 6.43
N PRO A 115 19.70 -7.55 5.79
CA PRO A 115 20.42 -8.55 6.53
C PRO A 115 21.74 -7.92 7.00
N GLU A 116 21.89 -7.69 8.30
CA GLU A 116 23.20 -7.69 8.97
C GLU A 116 23.32 -8.92 9.87
#